data_AF-A0A2S0WGW8-F1
#
_entry.id   AF-A0A2S0WGW8-F1
#
_cell.length_a   1.000
_cell.length_b   1.000
_cell.length_c   1.000
_cell.angle_alpha   90.00
_cell.angle_beta   90.00
_cell.angle_gamma   90.00
#
_symmetry.space_group_name_H-M   'P 1'
#
loop_
_entity.id
_entity.type
_entity.pdbx_description
1 polymer ?
#
loop_
_entity_poly.entity_id
_entity_poly.type
_entity_poly.pdbx_seq_one_letter_code
_entity_poly.pdbx_strand_id
1 'polypeptide(L)'
;MLCELLDAETTAERAAQIREIIARCPGCFRRLEDEQAARVLVRDCCGAARAPEGLKRRILAQITTLTVSQVTQVTQVSQVTQVRVSRPGR
;
A
#
# COMPACT_ATOMS: atom_id res chain seq x y z
N MET A 1 -11.48 -20.04 4.58
CA MET A 1 -10.58 -21.14 4.98
C MET A 1 -9.39 -21.26 4.03
N LEU A 2 -9.55 -21.70 2.77
CA LEU A 2 -8.40 -21.96 1.89
C LEU A 2 -7.67 -20.68 1.45
N CYS A 3 -8.39 -19.60 1.12
CA CYS A 3 -7.78 -18.30 0.83
C CYS A 3 -7.03 -17.74 2.03
N GLU A 4 -7.62 -17.86 3.22
CA GLU A 4 -7.02 -17.43 4.49
C GLU A 4 -5.72 -18.20 4.76
N LEU A 5 -5.68 -19.52 4.56
CA LEU A 5 -4.45 -20.31 4.70
C LEU A 5 -3.32 -19.88 3.74
N LEU A 6 -3.68 -19.38 2.57
CA LEU A 6 -2.76 -18.99 1.51
C LEU A 6 -2.46 -17.48 1.49
N ASP A 7 -2.97 -16.74 2.47
CA ASP A 7 -2.69 -15.32 2.63
C ASP A 7 -1.33 -15.10 3.31
N ALA A 8 -0.68 -13.98 2.99
CA ALA A 8 0.62 -13.63 3.57
C ALA A 8 0.49 -13.09 5.00
N GLU A 9 -0.68 -12.58 5.39
CA GLU A 9 -0.96 -12.00 6.70
C GLU A 9 -1.39 -13.04 7.73
N THR A 10 -1.57 -14.31 7.32
CA THR A 10 -2.04 -15.37 8.21
C THR A 10 -0.95 -15.86 9.16
N THR A 11 -1.25 -15.88 10.46
CA THR A 11 -0.34 -16.36 11.50
C THR A 11 -0.14 -17.88 11.40
N ALA A 12 1.05 -18.35 11.83
CA ALA A 12 1.40 -19.77 11.78
C ALA A 12 0.42 -20.66 12.58
N GLU A 13 -0.05 -20.17 13.73
CA GLU A 13 -1.03 -20.87 14.56
C GLU A 13 -2.37 -21.07 13.84
N ARG A 14 -2.85 -20.00 13.18
CA ARG A 14 -4.10 -20.06 12.41
C ARG A 14 -3.96 -20.97 11.19
N ALA A 15 -2.82 -20.93 10.51
CA ALA A 15 -2.53 -21.82 9.41
C ALA A 15 -2.54 -23.30 9.83
N ALA A 16 -2.01 -23.63 11.02
CA ALA A 16 -2.03 -25.00 11.53
C ALA A 16 -3.46 -25.50 11.79
N GLN A 17 -4.31 -24.67 12.42
CA GLN A 17 -5.73 -25.00 12.65
C GLN A 17 -6.47 -25.27 11.33
N ILE A 18 -6.27 -24.42 10.32
CA ILE A 18 -6.93 -24.58 9.02
C ILE A 18 -6.43 -25.86 8.33
N ARG A 19 -5.13 -26.19 8.42
CA ARG A 19 -4.58 -27.43 7.86
C ARG A 19 -5.20 -28.67 8.51
N GLU A 20 -5.41 -28.67 9.81
CA GLU A 20 -6.05 -29.78 10.51
C GLU A 20 -7.50 -29.99 10.08
N ILE A 21 -8.25 -28.91 9.89
CA ILE A 21 -9.61 -28.96 9.34
C ILE A 21 -9.60 -29.54 7.91
N ILE A 22 -8.67 -29.10 7.06
CA ILE A 22 -8.53 -29.57 5.68
C ILE A 22 -8.16 -31.06 5.65
N ALA A 23 -7.27 -31.52 6.53
CA ALA A 23 -6.84 -32.91 6.61
C ALA A 23 -8.00 -33.88 6.90
N ARG A 24 -9.08 -33.42 7.53
CA ARG A 24 -10.28 -34.23 7.81
C ARG A 24 -11.17 -34.46 6.58
N CYS A 25 -10.93 -33.75 5.47
CA CYS A 25 -11.70 -33.89 4.24
C CYS A 25 -10.77 -34.11 3.03
N PRO A 26 -10.73 -35.33 2.44
CA PRO A 26 -9.86 -35.63 1.31
C PRO A 26 -10.04 -34.72 0.10
N GLY A 27 -11.28 -34.28 -0.17
CA GLY A 27 -11.58 -33.35 -1.27
C GLY A 27 -11.04 -31.94 -1.04
N CYS A 28 -11.06 -31.46 0.21
CA CYS A 28 -10.46 -30.18 0.56
C CYS A 28 -8.94 -30.22 0.46
N PHE A 29 -8.32 -31.35 0.80
CA PHE A 29 -6.88 -31.55 0.67
C PHE A 29 -6.42 -31.54 -0.79
N ARG A 30 -7.09 -32.29 -1.66
CA ARG A 30 -6.83 -32.26 -3.12
C ARG A 30 -6.91 -30.85 -3.69
N ARG A 31 -7.97 -30.11 -3.33
CA ARG A 31 -8.14 -28.72 -3.77
C ARG A 31 -7.02 -27.80 -3.28
N LEU A 32 -6.49 -28.03 -2.07
CA LEU A 32 -5.35 -27.27 -1.56
C LEU A 32 -4.08 -27.54 -2.39
N GLU A 33 -3.85 -28.80 -2.77
CA GLU A 33 -2.70 -29.17 -3.60
C GLU A 33 -2.78 -28.53 -4.99
N ASP A 34 -3.96 -28.56 -5.63
CA ASP A 34 -4.19 -27.94 -6.93
C ASP A 34 -3.90 -26.42 -6.89
N GLU A 35 -4.40 -25.74 -5.86
CA GLU A 35 -4.20 -24.30 -5.66
C GLU A 35 -2.73 -23.94 -5.39
N GLN A 36 -2.01 -24.78 -4.64
CA GLN A 36 -0.58 -24.60 -4.40
C GLN A 36 0.23 -24.81 -5.70
N ALA A 37 -0.11 -25.85 -6.48
CA ALA A 37 0.52 -26.09 -7.77
C ALA A 37 0.30 -24.92 -8.73
N ALA A 38 -0.93 -24.41 -8.83
CA ALA A 38 -1.25 -23.23 -9.64
C ALA A 38 -0.45 -21.99 -9.19
N ARG A 39 -0.32 -21.75 -7.88
CA ARG A 39 0.47 -20.63 -7.35
C ARG A 39 1.96 -20.75 -7.65
N VAL A 40 2.53 -21.95 -7.63
CA VAL A 40 3.91 -22.19 -8.06
C VAL A 40 4.08 -21.83 -9.53
N LEU A 41 3.20 -22.32 -10.40
CA LEU A 41 3.22 -22.00 -11.83
C LEU A 41 3.12 -20.49 -12.09
N VAL A 42 2.21 -19.79 -11.41
CA VAL A 42 2.07 -18.33 -11.52
C VAL A 42 3.34 -17.62 -11.04
N ARG A 43 3.93 -18.07 -9.94
CA ARG A 43 5.17 -17.48 -9.43
C ARG A 43 6.34 -17.70 -10.40
N ASP A 44 6.42 -18.86 -11.02
CA ASP A 44 7.50 -19.18 -11.95
C ASP A 44 7.34 -18.43 -13.29
N CYS A 45 6.11 -18.34 -13.81
CA CYS A 45 5.80 -17.60 -15.05
C CYS A 45 5.87 -16.08 -14.87
N CYS A 46 5.30 -15.54 -13.78
CA CYS A 46 5.06 -14.10 -13.61
C CYS A 46 5.92 -13.47 -12.51
N GLY A 47 6.47 -14.26 -11.58
CA GLY A 47 7.31 -13.77 -10.48
C GLY A 47 8.80 -13.68 -10.84
N ALA A 48 9.26 -14.41 -11.87
CA ALA A 48 10.62 -14.32 -12.40
C ALA A 48 10.81 -13.14 -13.40
N ALA A 49 9.73 -12.48 -13.82
CA ALA A 49 9.80 -11.26 -14.60
C ALA A 49 10.37 -10.14 -13.72
N ARG A 50 11.71 -10.03 -13.69
CA ARG A 50 12.42 -8.93 -13.02
C ARG A 50 11.77 -7.63 -13.45
N ALA A 51 11.07 -6.95 -12.52
CA ALA A 51 10.34 -5.74 -12.85
C ALA A 51 11.27 -4.76 -13.59
N PRO A 52 10.86 -4.20 -14.74
CA PRO A 52 11.71 -3.34 -15.55
C PRO A 52 12.32 -2.26 -14.67
N GLU A 53 13.65 -2.14 -14.68
CA GLU A 53 14.38 -1.23 -13.78
C GLU A 53 13.88 0.22 -13.89
N GLY A 54 13.38 0.62 -15.07
CA GLY A 54 12.74 1.93 -15.27
C GLY A 54 11.44 2.13 -14.47
N LEU A 55 10.62 1.09 -14.31
CA LEU A 55 9.38 1.17 -13.52
C LEU A 55 9.69 1.21 -12.02
N LYS A 56 10.66 0.41 -11.55
CA LYS A 56 11.15 0.45 -10.17
C LYS A 56 11.66 1.84 -9.78
N ARG A 57 12.50 2.45 -10.62
CA ARG A 57 13.03 3.81 -10.38
C ARG A 57 11.92 4.86 -10.29
N ARG A 58 10.93 4.79 -11.18
CA ARG A 58 9.77 5.71 -11.16
C ARG A 58 8.94 5.57 -9.89
N ILE A 59 8.63 4.35 -9.48
CA ILE A 59 7.87 4.07 -8.25
C ILE A 59 8.63 4.56 -7.02
N LEU A 60 9.94 4.25 -6.92
CA LEU A 60 10.77 4.72 -5.82
C LEU A 60 10.80 6.25 -5.73
N ALA A 61 11.00 6.95 -6.86
CA ALA A 61 10.99 8.41 -6.89
C ALA A 61 9.64 9.00 -6.43
N GLN A 62 8.52 8.42 -6.86
CA GLN A 62 7.18 8.86 -6.45
C GLN A 62 6.94 8.63 -4.94
N ILE A 63 7.33 7.48 -4.39
CA ILE A 63 7.18 7.19 -2.95
C ILE A 63 8.01 8.18 -2.13
N THR A 64 9.25 8.47 -2.53
CA THR A 64 10.11 9.44 -1.84
C THR A 64 9.57 10.88 -1.92
N THR A 65 8.83 11.22 -2.97
CA THR A 65 8.27 12.58 -3.12
C THR A 65 7.09 12.83 -2.18
N LEU A 66 6.30 11.79 -1.86
CA LEU A 66 5.12 11.92 -0.99
C LEU A 66 5.46 12.12 0.51
N THR A 67 6.68 11.82 0.95
CA THR A 67 7.10 12.02 2.35
C THR A 67 7.47 13.48 2.67
N VAL A 68 7.61 14.35 1.67
CA VAL A 68 8.00 15.76 1.84
C VAL A 68 6.86 16.71 1.47
N SER A 69 5.70 16.53 2.10
CA SER A 69 4.63 17.54 2.05
C SER A 69 4.17 17.88 3.47
N GLN A 70 5.08 18.48 4.25
CA GLN A 70 4.67 19.34 5.36
C GLN A 70 4.26 20.69 4.74
N VAL A 71 2.95 20.89 4.63
CA VAL A 71 2.37 22.16 4.20
C VAL A 71 2.60 23.19 5.31
N THR A 72 3.69 23.96 5.25
CA THR A 72 3.85 25.14 6.11
C THR A 72 3.03 26.28 5.50
N GLN A 73 1.77 26.42 5.91
CA GLN A 73 0.98 27.59 5.57
C GLN A 73 1.56 28.81 6.30
N VAL A 74 2.21 29.71 5.56
CA VAL A 74 2.56 31.04 6.06
C VAL A 74 1.36 31.96 5.84
N THR A 75 0.58 32.19 6.89
CA THR A 75 -0.54 33.14 6.85
C THR A 75 0.00 34.57 6.85
N GLN A 76 -0.13 35.25 5.71
CA GLN A 76 0.35 36.60 5.49
C GLN A 76 -0.61 37.63 6.13
N VAL A 77 -0.20 38.26 7.24
CA VAL A 77 -0.95 39.39 7.82
C VAL A 77 -0.56 40.66 7.09
N SER A 78 -1.46 41.18 6.25
CA SER A 78 -1.27 42.46 5.55
C SER A 78 -1.62 43.62 6.48
N GLN A 79 -0.67 44.56 6.64
CA GLN A 79 -0.82 45.73 7.51
C GLN A 79 -1.66 46.81 6.82
N VAL A 80 -2.73 47.25 7.47
CA VAL A 80 -3.58 48.36 7.01
C VAL A 80 -2.98 49.68 7.49
N THR A 81 -2.39 50.45 6.59
CA THR A 81 -1.93 51.82 6.87
C THR A 81 -3.10 52.79 6.67
N GLN A 82 -3.62 53.36 7.76
CA GLN A 82 -4.62 54.42 7.68
C GLN A 82 -3.96 55.78 7.46
N VAL A 83 -4.29 56.43 6.35
CA VAL A 83 -3.89 57.82 6.09
C VAL A 83 -4.98 58.76 6.60
N ARG A 84 -4.66 59.59 7.60
CA ARG A 84 -5.52 60.70 8.04
C ARG A 84 -5.39 61.85 7.05
N VAL A 85 -6.52 62.31 6.51
CA VAL A 85 -6.56 63.56 5.73
C VAL A 85 -7.01 64.69 6.64
N SER A 86 -6.10 65.63 6.92
CA SER A 86 -6.38 66.89 7.59
C SER A 86 -7.00 67.86 6.59
N ARG A 87 -8.19 68.41 6.90
CA ARG A 87 -8.80 69.52 6.14
C ARG A 87 -8.00 70.81 6.36
N PRO A 88 -7.58 71.54 5.32
CA PRO A 88 -7.14 72.91 5.48
C PRO A 88 -8.36 73.83 5.49
N GLY A 89 -8.46 74.68 6.51
CA GLY A 89 -9.43 75.78 6.56
C GLY A 89 -8.87 77.04 5.92
N ARG A 90 -9.67 77.70 5.07
CA ARG A 90 -10.05 79.12 5.09
C ARG A 90 -10.79 79.44 3.79
#